data_AF-A0A1H8P215-F1
#
_entry.id   AF-A0A1H8P215-F1
#
_cell.length_a   1.000
_cell.length_b   1.000
_cell.length_c   1.000
_cell.angle_alpha   90.00
_cell.angle_beta   90.00
_cell.angle_gamma   90.00
#
_symmetry.space_group_name_H-M   'P 1'
#
loop_
_entity.id
_entity.type
_entity.pdbx_description
1 polymer ?
#
loop_
_entity_poly.entity_id
_entity_poly.type
_entity_poly.pdbx_seq_one_letter_code
_entity_poly.pdbx_strand_id
1 'polypeptide(L)'
;MLTASAKSAKEVAAEKAATSPQEALRQRLLAELQEKDPGVALTDLQVAMAQHPSLTKYCASIARSLGRAAVAKYDGASRRAQAWSRPVCDTAFATGVASVG
;
A
#
# COMPACT_ATOMS: atom_id res chain seq x y z
N MET A 1 -35.32 4.63 14.12
CA MET A 1 -34.44 5.62 13.45
C MET A 1 -33.87 4.99 12.19
N LEU A 2 -33.90 5.69 11.06
CA LEU A 2 -33.66 5.18 9.71
C LEU A 2 -32.16 5.10 9.33
N THR A 3 -31.93 4.28 8.29
CA THR A 3 -30.82 4.22 7.30
C THR A 3 -29.50 3.56 7.67
N ALA A 4 -29.27 2.37 7.11
CA ALA A 4 -27.95 1.94 6.65
C ALA A 4 -28.09 1.53 5.18
N SER A 5 -27.71 2.44 4.27
CA SER A 5 -27.76 2.24 2.84
C SER A 5 -27.04 0.96 2.42
N ALA A 6 -27.76 0.08 1.74
CA ALA A 6 -27.16 -0.88 0.83
C ALA A 6 -26.47 -0.07 -0.29
N LYS A 7 -25.19 0.26 -0.09
CA LYS A 7 -24.37 0.90 -1.11
C LYS A 7 -24.31 -0.07 -2.28
N SER A 8 -24.96 0.32 -3.38
CA SER A 8 -25.21 -0.56 -4.52
C SER A 8 -23.90 -1.11 -5.06
N ALA A 9 -23.86 -2.40 -5.41
CA ALA A 9 -22.69 -3.04 -6.03
C ALA A 9 -22.16 -2.27 -7.26
N LYS A 10 -23.02 -1.45 -7.87
CA LYS A 10 -22.69 -0.53 -8.97
C LYS A 10 -21.82 0.67 -8.55
N GLU A 11 -21.95 1.16 -7.32
CA GLU A 11 -21.12 2.24 -6.76
C GLU A 11 -19.74 1.69 -6.35
N VAL A 12 -19.70 0.48 -5.78
CA VAL A 12 -18.45 -0.27 -5.53
C VAL A 12 -17.74 -0.63 -6.84
N ALA A 13 -18.50 -0.95 -7.90
CA ALA A 13 -17.94 -1.22 -9.23
C ALA A 13 -17.49 0.06 -9.97
N ALA A 14 -18.15 1.19 -9.77
CA ALA A 14 -17.72 2.48 -10.32
C ALA A 14 -16.45 3.01 -9.62
N GLU A 15 -16.33 2.80 -8.31
CA GLU A 15 -15.10 3.08 -7.56
C GLU A 15 -13.94 2.17 -8.00
N LYS A 16 -14.24 0.93 -8.40
CA LYS A 16 -13.28 0.00 -9.05
C LYS A 16 -12.95 0.34 -10.51
N ALA A 17 -13.87 0.95 -11.26
CA ALA A 17 -13.65 1.32 -12.67
C ALA A 17 -12.85 2.64 -12.82
N ALA A 18 -12.88 3.51 -11.80
CA ALA A 18 -12.07 4.71 -11.70
C ALA A 18 -10.79 4.48 -10.86
N THR A 19 -10.29 3.24 -10.80
CA THR A 19 -9.05 2.94 -10.08
C THR A 19 -7.90 3.59 -10.83
N SER A 20 -7.56 4.80 -10.40
CA SER A 20 -6.41 5.54 -10.91
C SER A 20 -5.16 4.64 -10.97
N PRO A 21 -4.26 4.82 -11.94
CA PRO A 21 -3.09 3.95 -12.09
C PRO A 21 -2.28 3.76 -10.80
N GLN A 22 -2.21 4.79 -9.94
CA GLN A 22 -1.59 4.68 -8.62
C GLN A 22 -2.27 3.69 -7.67
N GLU A 23 -3.60 3.59 -7.73
CA GLU A 23 -4.40 2.76 -6.84
C GLU A 23 -4.39 1.29 -7.29
N ALA A 24 -4.37 1.05 -8.60
CA ALA A 24 -4.17 -0.29 -9.16
C ALA A 24 -2.78 -0.82 -8.79
N LEU A 25 -1.76 0.05 -8.89
CA LEU A 25 -0.39 -0.25 -8.45
C LEU A 25 -0.39 -0.58 -6.95
N ARG A 26 -1.00 0.27 -6.11
CA ARG A 26 -1.10 0.06 -4.66
C ARG A 26 -1.70 -1.31 -4.32
N GLN A 27 -2.82 -1.68 -4.93
CA GLN A 27 -3.50 -2.94 -4.66
C GLN A 27 -2.65 -4.15 -5.08
N ARG A 28 -2.00 -4.08 -6.25
CA ARG A 28 -1.08 -5.13 -6.71
C ARG A 28 0.07 -5.34 -5.73
N LEU A 29 0.70 -4.26 -5.30
CA LEU A 29 1.80 -4.29 -4.34
C LEU A 29 1.38 -4.80 -2.96
N LEU A 30 0.17 -4.48 -2.50
CA LEU A 30 -0.37 -5.01 -1.26
C LEU A 30 -0.64 -6.51 -1.33
N ALA A 31 -1.20 -6.98 -2.44
CA ALA A 31 -1.37 -8.41 -2.69
C ALA A 31 -0.01 -9.12 -2.70
N GLU A 32 0.97 -8.57 -3.42
CA GLU A 32 2.31 -9.15 -3.52
C GLU A 32 3.07 -9.15 -2.18
N LEU A 33 2.92 -8.10 -1.37
CA LEU A 33 3.44 -8.07 -0.01
C LEU A 33 2.83 -9.20 0.84
N GLN A 34 1.52 -9.41 0.70
CA GLN A 34 0.79 -10.44 1.44
C GLN A 34 1.16 -11.85 0.99
N GLU A 35 1.37 -12.08 -0.30
CA GLU A 35 1.73 -13.38 -0.88
C GLU A 35 3.22 -13.72 -0.70
N LYS A 36 4.11 -12.75 -0.91
CA LYS A 36 5.57 -12.92 -0.89
C LYS A 36 6.17 -12.29 0.36
N ASP A 37 6.80 -11.13 0.20
CA ASP A 37 7.48 -10.39 1.25
C ASP A 37 7.43 -8.88 0.99
N PRO A 38 7.53 -8.05 2.05
CA PRO A 38 7.59 -6.60 1.90
C PRO A 38 8.76 -6.16 1.02
N GLY A 39 9.90 -6.84 1.09
CA GLY A 39 11.07 -6.51 0.28
C GLY A 39 10.83 -6.64 -1.23
N VAL A 40 10.07 -7.65 -1.66
CA VAL A 40 9.72 -7.83 -3.08
C VAL A 40 8.77 -6.72 -3.53
N ALA A 41 7.72 -6.45 -2.74
CA ALA A 41 6.81 -5.35 -3.02
C ALA A 41 7.55 -4.00 -3.09
N LEU A 42 8.45 -3.69 -2.15
CA LEU A 42 9.22 -2.45 -2.19
C LEU A 42 10.14 -2.36 -3.42
N THR A 43 10.71 -3.48 -3.88
CA THR A 43 11.50 -3.52 -5.12
C THR A 43 10.64 -3.24 -6.34
N ASP A 44 9.47 -3.88 -6.44
CA ASP A 44 8.49 -3.63 -7.51
C ASP A 44 8.01 -2.18 -7.49
N LEU A 45 7.85 -1.58 -6.30
CA LEU A 45 7.49 -0.17 -6.15
C LEU A 45 8.57 0.72 -6.77
N GLN A 46 9.84 0.48 -6.42
CA GLN A 46 10.98 1.24 -6.94
C GLN A 46 11.06 1.15 -8.47
N VAL A 47 10.88 -0.05 -9.03
CA VAL A 47 10.87 -0.29 -10.47
C VAL A 47 9.69 0.43 -11.16
N ALA A 48 8.50 0.41 -10.54
CA ALA A 48 7.34 1.14 -11.05
C ALA A 48 7.54 2.67 -11.00
N MET A 49 8.14 3.19 -9.92
CA MET A 49 8.46 4.61 -9.80
C MET A 49 9.51 5.07 -10.81
N ALA A 50 10.51 4.24 -11.10
CA ALA A 50 11.52 4.51 -12.11
C ALA A 50 10.93 4.55 -13.54
N GLN A 51 9.99 3.65 -13.83
CA GLN A 51 9.28 3.62 -15.12
C GLN A 51 8.26 4.75 -15.26
N HIS A 52 7.61 5.13 -14.16
CA HIS A 52 6.54 6.12 -14.12
C HIS A 52 6.85 7.22 -13.10
N PRO A 53 7.71 8.19 -13.46
CA PRO A 53 8.03 9.30 -12.56
C PRO A 53 6.79 10.12 -12.17
N SER A 54 5.73 10.14 -12.99
CA SER A 54 4.44 10.76 -12.64
C SER A 54 3.74 10.14 -11.42
N LEU A 55 4.07 8.88 -11.06
CA LEU A 55 3.55 8.18 -9.90
C LEU A 55 4.39 8.40 -8.63
N THR A 56 5.62 8.92 -8.74
CA THR A 56 6.50 9.18 -7.57
C THR A 56 5.86 10.10 -6.54
N LYS A 57 5.01 11.05 -6.95
CA LYS A 57 4.24 11.89 -6.03
C LYS A 57 3.30 11.10 -5.10
N TYR A 58 2.89 9.90 -5.51
CA TYR A 58 2.07 8.99 -4.71
C TYR A 58 2.89 7.95 -3.95
N CYS A 59 4.21 7.88 -4.16
CA CYS A 59 5.07 6.87 -3.56
C CYS A 59 4.93 6.84 -2.04
N ALA A 60 4.93 8.01 -1.39
CA ALA A 60 4.77 8.10 0.06
C ALA A 60 3.43 7.53 0.56
N SER A 61 2.33 7.77 -0.17
CA SER A 61 1.01 7.24 0.20
C SER A 61 0.96 5.71 0.07
N ILE A 62 1.48 5.19 -1.04
CA ILE A 62 1.55 3.76 -1.33
C ILE A 62 2.45 3.06 -0.31
N ALA A 63 3.67 3.57 -0.11
CA ALA A 63 4.63 3.05 0.86
C ALA A 63 4.05 3.01 2.28
N ARG A 64 3.34 4.06 2.71
CA ARG A 64 2.68 4.10 4.01
C ARG A 64 1.62 3.01 4.16
N SER A 65 0.87 2.73 3.10
CA SER A 65 -0.12 1.64 3.10
C SER A 65 0.55 0.26 3.16
N LEU A 66 1.67 0.09 2.46
CA LEU A 66 2.49 -1.13 2.52
C LEU A 66 3.08 -1.34 3.92
N GLY A 67 3.52 -0.27 4.58
CA GLY A 67 4.05 -0.34 5.95
C GLY A 67 3.01 -0.89 6.94
N ARG A 68 1.78 -0.40 6.85
CA ARG A 68 0.68 -0.92 7.69
C ARG A 68 0.36 -2.39 7.37
N ALA A 69 0.34 -2.76 6.10
CA ALA A 69 0.09 -4.13 5.68
C ALA A 69 1.22 -5.09 6.11
N ALA A 70 2.48 -4.63 6.09
CA ALA A 70 3.62 -5.39 6.59
C ALA A 70 3.49 -5.71 8.09
N VAL A 71 3.03 -4.76 8.90
CA VAL A 71 2.76 -5.01 10.32
C VAL A 71 1.65 -6.04 10.49
N ALA A 72 0.57 -5.92 9.72
CA ALA A 72 -0.52 -6.89 9.75
C ALA A 72 -0.07 -8.30 9.33
N LYS A 73 0.82 -8.41 8.33
CA LYS A 73 1.39 -9.69 7.89
C LYS A 73 2.27 -10.35 8.95
N TYR A 74 3.03 -9.56 9.72
CA TYR A 74 3.92 -10.08 10.76
C TYR A 74 3.27 -10.11 12.15
N ASP A 75 1.95 -10.27 12.23
CA ASP A 75 1.20 -10.38 13.50
C ASP A 75 1.47 -9.22 14.47
N GLY A 76 1.60 -7.99 13.95
CA GLY A 76 1.89 -6.81 14.76
C GLY A 76 3.38 -6.57 15.05
N ALA A 77 4.30 -7.39 14.53
CA ALA A 77 5.74 -7.22 14.76
C ALA A 77 6.32 -6.03 13.99
N SER A 78 6.11 -4.82 14.51
CA SER A 78 6.56 -3.56 13.90
C SER A 78 8.06 -3.50 13.68
N ARG A 79 8.89 -4.05 14.59
CA ARG A 79 10.35 -4.17 14.37
C ARG A 79 10.72 -4.99 13.14
N ARG A 80 9.99 -6.07 12.87
CA ARG A 80 10.26 -6.94 11.72
C ARG A 80 9.88 -6.25 10.41
N ALA A 81 8.78 -5.51 10.42
CA ALA A 81 8.40 -4.66 9.30
C ALA A 81 9.41 -3.51 9.09
N GLN A 82 9.84 -2.81 10.15
CA GLN A 82 10.83 -1.72 10.09
C GLN A 82 12.16 -2.16 9.45
N ALA A 83 12.59 -3.41 9.65
CA ALA A 83 13.83 -3.94 9.08
C ALA A 83 13.88 -3.89 7.54
N TRP A 84 12.72 -3.79 6.89
CA TRP A 84 12.61 -3.69 5.42
C TRP A 84 12.67 -2.25 4.89
N SER A 85 12.67 -1.24 5.75
CA SER A 85 12.73 0.18 5.35
C SER A 85 14.08 0.53 4.71
N ARG A 86 14.07 1.10 3.49
CA ARG A 86 15.24 1.67 2.78
C ARG A 86 15.04 3.18 2.48
N PRO A 87 16.05 3.90 1.97
CA PRO A 87 15.96 5.35 1.81
C PRO A 87 14.94 5.79 0.74
N VAL A 88 14.41 7.01 0.88
CA VAL A 88 13.57 7.78 -0.07
C VAL A 88 12.06 7.49 -0.01
N CYS A 89 11.58 6.38 -0.57
CA CYS A 89 10.15 6.05 -0.52
C CYS A 89 9.78 5.29 0.76
N ASP A 90 10.72 4.56 1.33
CA ASP A 90 10.42 3.66 2.43
C ASP A 90 10.52 4.36 3.80
N THR A 91 10.94 5.64 3.87
CA THR A 91 10.69 6.47 5.06
C THR A 91 9.19 6.59 5.32
N ALA A 92 8.39 6.72 4.25
CA ALA A 92 6.93 6.72 4.38
C ALA A 92 6.39 5.32 4.71
N PHE A 93 7.07 4.26 4.30
CA PHE A 93 6.79 2.88 4.73
C PHE A 93 7.04 2.71 6.23
N ALA A 94 8.21 3.12 6.74
CA ALA A 94 8.53 3.13 8.16
C ALA A 94 7.52 3.96 8.96
N THR A 95 7.08 5.10 8.41
CA THR A 95 6.01 5.91 9.02
C THR A 95 4.67 5.16 9.04
N GLY A 96 4.38 4.39 8.00
CA GLY A 96 3.21 3.51 7.95
C GLY A 96 3.26 2.40 9.00
N VAL A 97 4.41 1.75 9.14
CA VAL A 97 4.66 0.75 10.19
C VAL A 97 4.49 1.38 11.58
N ALA A 98 5.11 2.54 11.82
CA ALA A 98 5.02 3.25 13.10
C ALA A 98 3.61 3.80 13.39
N SER A 99 2.75 3.96 12.38
CA SER A 99 1.38 4.42 12.57
C SER A 99 0.43 3.35 13.12
N VAL A 100 0.83 2.06 13.12
CA VAL A 100 -0.02 0.94 13.56
C VAL A 100 0.67 0.00 14.54
N GLY A 101 1.92 0.27 14.93
CA GLY A 101 2.74 -0.64 15.71
C GLY A 101 3.53 0.02 16.82
#